data_AF-A0A441VVE0-F1
#
_entry.id   AF-A0A441VVE0-F1
#
_cell.length_a   1.000
_cell.length_b   1.000
_cell.length_c   1.000
_cell.angle_alpha   90.00
_cell.angle_beta   90.00
_cell.angle_gamma   90.00
#
_symmetry.space_group_name_H-M   'P 1'
#
loop_
_entity.id
_entity.type
_entity.pdbx_description
1 polymer ?
#
loop_
_entity_poly.entity_id
_entity_poly.type
_entity_poly.pdbx_seq_one_letter_code
_entity_poly.pdbx_strand_id
1 'polypeptide(L)'
;RKDRDDAWTRNVEASSYSYWAVFLICVMFAGLFQWIGVCLIPLLNGGDEYATDWGTIAIVRPEIISAPVAIVFTGLAYLYMCLCFYLFFAGLILLYTVVDDLRRIGEASKDRPEVDYESELNEAGLRVMRWIFRCTVLGILIATVMKLQSSYLASNGMNIVAWLVGDLSSAWYEHDDASNGFSYRLPTQFSSLVIVISTCFVFLYGAIRLGVGSRLHVPLWKMSAVVALLVAGYLLIGAFAGFSILLGAGVLFAIYGLFDPWFGRWQASESQSVA
;
A
#
# COMPACT_ATOMS: atom_id res chain seq x y z
N ARG A 1 11.25 33.57 15.12
CA ARG A 1 10.14 33.07 14.26
C ARG A 1 10.66 32.81 12.86
N LYS A 2 11.36 33.77 12.25
CA LYS A 2 12.06 33.66 10.96
C LYS A 2 12.99 32.43 10.84
N ASP A 3 13.79 32.15 11.86
CA ASP A 3 14.76 31.02 11.82
C ASP A 3 14.12 29.63 11.79
N ARG A 4 12.84 29.50 12.19
CA ARG A 4 12.13 28.22 12.24
C ARG A 4 11.48 27.90 10.89
N ASP A 5 11.00 28.94 10.21
CA ASP A 5 10.46 28.83 8.85
C ASP A 5 11.59 28.50 7.87
N ASP A 6 12.75 29.18 8.00
CA ASP A 6 13.93 28.94 7.17
C ASP A 6 14.50 27.52 7.33
N ALA A 7 14.49 26.98 8.57
CA ALA A 7 14.93 25.62 8.85
C ALA A 7 14.00 24.54 8.26
N TRP A 8 12.69 24.77 8.28
CA TRP A 8 11.71 23.87 7.64
C TRP A 8 11.87 23.89 6.11
N THR A 9 11.97 25.07 5.49
CA THR A 9 12.20 25.18 4.04
C THR A 9 13.48 24.49 3.62
N ARG A 10 14.57 24.61 4.37
CA ARG A 10 15.85 23.95 4.04
C ARG A 10 15.78 22.43 4.19
N ASN A 11 15.00 21.91 5.13
CA ASN A 11 14.80 20.47 5.30
C ASN A 11 13.89 19.89 4.19
N VAL A 12 12.90 20.67 3.75
CA VAL A 12 12.07 20.36 2.57
C VAL A 12 12.90 20.40 1.28
N GLU A 13 13.81 21.38 1.16
CA GLU A 13 14.71 21.52 0.02
C GLU A 13 15.77 20.41 -0.03
N ALA A 14 16.30 19.98 1.13
CA ALA A 14 17.13 18.77 1.22
C ALA A 14 16.35 17.50 0.86
N SER A 15 15.06 17.44 1.18
CA SER A 15 14.16 16.35 0.77
C SER A 15 13.78 16.41 -0.71
N SER A 16 13.93 17.56 -1.37
CA SER A 16 13.65 17.78 -2.80
C SER A 16 14.43 16.80 -3.70
N TYR A 17 15.66 16.47 -3.31
CA TYR A 17 16.46 15.46 -4.01
C TYR A 17 15.83 14.07 -3.95
N SER A 18 15.29 13.67 -2.79
CA SER A 18 14.58 12.40 -2.64
C SER A 18 13.29 12.38 -3.46
N TYR A 19 12.54 13.48 -3.50
CA TYR A 19 11.34 13.59 -4.34
C TYR A 19 11.69 13.51 -5.84
N TRP A 20 12.76 14.18 -6.28
CA TRP A 20 13.23 14.09 -7.66
C TRP A 20 13.75 12.70 -8.04
N ALA A 21 14.49 12.05 -7.14
CA ALA A 21 14.96 10.69 -7.35
C ALA A 21 13.79 9.71 -7.50
N VAL A 22 12.79 9.78 -6.62
CA VAL A 22 11.59 8.94 -6.71
C VAL A 22 10.78 9.24 -7.97
N PHE A 23 10.66 10.52 -8.34
CA PHE A 23 10.00 10.92 -9.59
C PHE A 23 10.65 10.26 -10.81
N LEU A 24 11.97 10.37 -10.94
CA LEU A 24 12.71 9.78 -12.05
C LEU A 24 12.60 8.24 -12.05
N ILE A 25 12.70 7.60 -10.88
CA ILE A 25 12.55 6.16 -10.77
C ILE A 25 11.14 5.72 -11.21
N CYS A 26 10.08 6.41 -10.76
CA CYS A 26 8.71 6.07 -11.14
C CYS A 26 8.51 6.24 -12.66
N VAL A 27 8.96 7.37 -13.24
CA VAL A 27 8.78 7.66 -14.67
C VAL A 27 9.56 6.69 -15.54
N MET A 28 10.81 6.39 -15.19
CA MET A 28 11.65 5.50 -15.99
C MET A 28 11.30 4.03 -15.81
N PHE A 29 11.21 3.54 -14.57
CA PHE A 29 11.01 2.11 -14.31
C PHE A 29 9.53 1.70 -14.35
N ALA A 30 8.66 2.36 -13.59
CA ALA A 30 7.25 1.99 -13.53
C ALA A 30 6.45 2.46 -14.75
N GLY A 31 6.84 3.60 -15.35
CA GLY A 31 6.25 4.14 -16.57
C GLY A 31 6.88 3.54 -17.83
N LEU A 32 8.04 4.05 -18.23
CA LEU A 32 8.64 3.80 -19.54
C LEU A 32 9.05 2.34 -19.75
N PHE A 33 9.88 1.76 -18.88
CA PHE A 33 10.37 0.39 -19.07
C PHE A 33 9.24 -0.64 -18.96
N GLN A 34 8.33 -0.47 -18.00
CA GLN A 34 7.19 -1.36 -17.85
C GLN A 34 6.23 -1.28 -19.05
N TRP A 35 5.98 -0.07 -19.58
CA TRP A 35 5.15 0.11 -20.77
C TRP A 35 5.80 -0.48 -22.04
N ILE A 36 7.10 -0.24 -22.23
CA ILE A 36 7.84 -0.76 -23.37
C ILE A 36 7.81 -2.30 -23.37
N GLY A 37 8.14 -2.91 -22.23
CA GLY A 37 8.24 -4.36 -22.10
C GLY A 37 6.90 -5.08 -22.18
N VAL A 38 5.86 -4.54 -21.54
CA VAL A 38 4.57 -5.25 -21.38
C VAL A 38 3.59 -4.92 -22.51
N CYS A 39 3.63 -3.72 -23.08
CA CYS A 39 2.65 -3.31 -24.11
C CYS A 39 3.29 -3.03 -25.47
N LEU A 40 4.34 -2.20 -25.53
CA LEU A 40 4.87 -1.72 -26.81
C LEU A 40 5.50 -2.84 -27.65
N ILE A 41 6.36 -3.68 -27.05
CA ILE A 41 7.03 -4.78 -27.76
C ILE A 41 6.02 -5.82 -28.28
N PRO A 42 5.05 -6.30 -27.48
CA PRO A 42 4.02 -7.22 -27.97
C PRO A 42 3.12 -6.64 -29.08
N LEU A 43 2.82 -5.34 -29.02
CA LEU A 43 1.99 -4.65 -30.03
C LEU A 43 2.72 -4.43 -31.36
N LEU A 44 4.05 -4.29 -31.34
CA LEU A 44 4.87 -4.07 -32.54
C LEU A 44 5.26 -5.38 -33.25
N ASN A 45 5.52 -6.45 -32.49
CA ASN A 45 6.04 -7.70 -33.04
C ASN A 45 4.96 -8.72 -33.42
N GLY A 46 3.67 -8.41 -33.19
CA GLY A 46 2.56 -9.28 -33.59
C GLY A 46 2.45 -10.54 -32.74
N GLY A 47 2.13 -10.36 -31.46
CA GLY A 47 1.61 -11.41 -30.57
C GLY A 47 2.58 -12.55 -30.26
N ASP A 48 3.40 -12.38 -29.23
CA ASP A 48 3.96 -13.51 -28.48
C ASP A 48 3.00 -13.91 -27.34
N GLU A 49 3.21 -15.07 -26.76
CA GLU A 49 2.41 -15.85 -25.76
C GLU A 49 1.95 -15.10 -24.47
N TYR A 50 1.36 -13.90 -24.60
CA TYR A 50 0.88 -13.06 -23.51
C TYR A 50 -0.64 -12.94 -23.54
N ALA A 51 -1.27 -13.14 -22.37
CA ALA A 51 -2.71 -13.04 -22.17
C ALA A 51 -3.26 -11.67 -22.60
N THR A 52 -4.41 -11.70 -23.27
CA THR A 52 -5.11 -10.52 -23.81
C THR A 52 -5.53 -9.56 -22.69
N ASP A 53 -4.82 -8.44 -22.52
CA ASP A 53 -5.26 -7.29 -21.71
C ASP A 53 -6.02 -6.27 -22.59
N TRP A 54 -6.67 -5.27 -22.00
CA TRP A 54 -7.36 -4.18 -22.72
C TRP A 54 -6.44 -3.44 -23.72
N GLY A 55 -5.12 -3.44 -23.47
CA GLY A 55 -4.11 -2.95 -24.41
C GLY A 55 -3.84 -3.88 -25.61
N THR A 56 -4.05 -5.18 -25.41
CA THR A 56 -3.85 -6.26 -26.40
C THR A 56 -5.15 -6.61 -27.13
N ILE A 57 -6.28 -6.00 -26.75
CA ILE A 57 -7.58 -6.19 -27.39
C ILE A 57 -7.55 -5.81 -28.87
N ALA A 58 -6.65 -4.91 -29.26
CA ALA A 58 -6.40 -4.54 -30.66
C ALA A 58 -5.78 -5.69 -31.48
N ILE A 59 -5.08 -6.64 -30.84
CA ILE A 59 -4.53 -7.85 -31.49
C ILE A 59 -5.63 -8.89 -31.72
N VAL A 60 -6.58 -9.01 -30.79
CA VAL A 60 -7.66 -10.03 -30.84
C VAL A 60 -8.90 -9.53 -31.60
N ARG A 61 -9.15 -8.21 -31.64
CA ARG A 61 -10.26 -7.57 -32.37
C ARG A 61 -9.78 -6.35 -33.17
N PRO A 62 -8.97 -6.55 -34.23
CA PRO A 62 -8.45 -5.45 -35.06
C PRO A 62 -9.53 -4.64 -35.78
N GLU A 63 -10.76 -5.16 -35.85
CA GLU A 63 -11.91 -4.49 -36.47
C GLU A 63 -12.48 -3.31 -35.66
N ILE A 64 -12.11 -3.18 -34.38
CA ILE A 64 -12.66 -2.14 -33.48
C ILE A 64 -11.57 -1.12 -33.06
N ILE A 65 -10.30 -1.55 -32.92
CA ILE A 65 -9.20 -0.70 -32.43
C ILE A 65 -7.93 -0.95 -33.24
N SER A 66 -7.35 0.10 -33.83
CA SER A 66 -6.08 0.03 -34.55
C SER A 66 -4.88 0.03 -33.60
N ALA A 67 -3.78 -0.64 -34.00
CA ALA A 67 -2.53 -0.70 -33.25
C ALA A 67 -2.00 0.66 -32.74
N PRO A 68 -1.95 1.75 -33.55
CA PRO A 68 -1.46 3.04 -33.05
C PRO A 68 -2.36 3.65 -31.96
N VAL A 69 -3.68 3.44 -32.03
CA VAL A 69 -4.62 3.91 -31.00
C VAL A 69 -4.40 3.16 -29.68
N ALA A 70 -4.17 1.84 -29.75
CA ALA A 70 -3.87 1.02 -28.57
C ALA A 70 -2.52 1.40 -27.91
N ILE A 71 -1.50 1.72 -28.72
CA ILE A 71 -0.19 2.18 -28.23
C ILE A 71 -0.34 3.51 -27.46
N VAL A 72 -1.07 4.48 -28.00
CA VAL A 72 -1.29 5.77 -27.34
C VAL A 72 -2.11 5.60 -26.05
N PHE A 73 -3.17 4.80 -26.10
CA PHE A 73 -4.03 4.54 -24.94
C PHE A 73 -3.25 3.88 -23.79
N THR A 74 -2.51 2.81 -24.08
CA THR A 74 -1.68 2.13 -23.07
C THR A 74 -0.56 3.03 -22.55
N GLY A 75 0.05 3.86 -23.40
CA GLY A 75 1.05 4.84 -22.98
C GLY A 75 0.49 5.86 -21.97
N LEU A 76 -0.70 6.39 -22.23
CA LEU A 76 -1.38 7.30 -21.30
C LEU A 76 -1.76 6.60 -19.99
N ALA A 77 -2.22 5.35 -20.05
CA ALA A 77 -2.54 4.56 -18.86
C ALA A 77 -1.30 4.32 -17.98
N TYR A 78 -0.15 3.97 -18.58
CA TYR A 78 1.09 3.78 -17.84
C TYR A 78 1.67 5.10 -17.28
N LEU A 79 1.52 6.21 -17.99
CA LEU A 79 1.88 7.54 -17.48
C LEU A 79 1.03 7.89 -16.25
N TYR A 80 -0.28 7.66 -16.32
CA TYR A 80 -1.18 7.84 -15.18
C TYR A 80 -0.77 6.96 -13.98
N MET A 81 -0.53 5.66 -14.20
CA MET A 81 -0.09 4.73 -13.16
C MET A 81 1.24 5.17 -12.52
N CYS A 82 2.20 5.61 -13.33
CA CYS A 82 3.45 6.17 -12.85
C CYS A 82 3.23 7.41 -11.97
N LEU A 83 2.38 8.34 -12.40
CA LEU A 83 2.07 9.54 -11.62
C LEU A 83 1.44 9.17 -10.27
N CYS A 84 0.52 8.21 -10.26
CA CYS A 84 -0.08 7.69 -9.03
C CYS A 84 0.97 7.07 -8.10
N PHE A 85 1.89 6.24 -8.62
CA PHE A 85 2.98 5.69 -7.81
C PHE A 85 3.90 6.78 -7.26
N TYR A 86 4.24 7.78 -8.07
CA TYR A 86 5.04 8.90 -7.61
C TYR A 86 4.36 9.63 -6.43
N LEU A 87 3.09 10.00 -6.58
CA LEU A 87 2.33 10.67 -5.51
C LEU A 87 2.24 9.81 -4.26
N PHE A 88 2.10 8.50 -4.43
CA PHE A 88 2.08 7.55 -3.32
C PHE A 88 3.41 7.52 -2.55
N PHE A 89 4.55 7.33 -3.24
CA PHE A 89 5.86 7.33 -2.60
C PHE A 89 6.24 8.70 -2.04
N ALA A 90 5.87 9.79 -2.71
CA ALA A 90 6.01 11.14 -2.18
C ALA A 90 5.23 11.30 -0.86
N GLY A 91 4.00 10.77 -0.79
CA GLY A 91 3.22 10.73 0.44
C GLY A 91 3.90 9.92 1.55
N LEU A 92 4.52 8.79 1.22
CA LEU A 92 5.29 7.99 2.20
C LEU A 92 6.53 8.74 2.71
N ILE A 93 7.26 9.44 1.84
CA ILE A 93 8.39 10.30 2.23
C ILE A 93 7.90 11.41 3.16
N LEU A 94 6.79 12.08 2.81
CA LEU A 94 6.19 13.12 3.65
C LEU A 94 5.87 12.58 5.05
N LEU A 95 5.22 11.42 5.14
CA LEU A 95 4.90 10.78 6.42
C LEU A 95 6.17 10.45 7.23
N TYR A 96 7.21 9.92 6.58
CA TYR A 96 8.50 9.67 7.21
C TYR A 96 9.11 10.96 7.79
N THR A 97 9.13 12.04 7.01
CA THR A 97 9.66 13.34 7.44
C THR A 97 8.88 13.91 8.62
N VAL A 98 7.55 13.77 8.63
CA VAL A 98 6.70 14.21 9.76
C VAL A 98 7.03 13.44 11.04
N VAL A 99 7.27 12.13 10.95
CA VAL A 99 7.70 11.32 12.10
C VAL A 99 9.05 11.78 12.62
N ASP A 100 10.02 11.99 11.71
CA ASP A 100 11.36 12.41 12.09
C ASP A 100 11.37 13.81 12.73
N ASP A 101 10.57 14.74 12.21
CA ASP A 101 10.42 16.08 12.78
C ASP A 101 9.80 16.03 14.19
N LEU A 102 8.71 15.28 14.36
CA LEU A 102 8.07 15.12 15.67
C LEU A 102 9.02 14.48 16.69
N ARG A 103 9.84 13.52 16.25
CA ARG A 103 10.89 12.91 17.07
C ARG A 103 11.93 13.94 17.52
N ARG A 104 12.42 14.78 16.61
CA ARG A 104 13.40 15.84 16.92
C ARG A 104 12.84 16.86 17.90
N ILE A 105 11.58 17.25 17.75
CA ILE A 105 10.89 18.14 18.68
C ILE A 105 10.82 17.51 20.07
N GLY A 106 10.45 16.22 20.16
CA GLY A 106 10.39 15.49 21.42
C GLY A 106 11.76 15.27 22.08
N GLU A 107 12.83 15.11 21.31
CA GLU A 107 14.20 15.04 21.85
C GLU A 107 14.65 16.40 22.40
N ALA A 108 14.39 17.50 21.69
CA ALA A 108 14.76 18.85 22.11
C ALA A 108 14.00 19.34 23.35
N SER A 109 12.82 18.78 23.63
CA SER A 109 11.99 19.17 24.77
C SER A 109 12.30 18.41 26.05
N LYS A 110 12.98 17.25 25.98
CA LYS A 110 13.37 16.48 27.17
C LYS A 110 14.28 17.28 28.13
N ASP A 111 14.93 18.32 27.63
CA ASP A 111 15.69 19.28 28.45
C ASP A 111 14.81 20.26 29.24
N ARG A 112 13.48 20.22 29.10
CA ARG A 112 12.52 21.05 29.86
C ARG A 112 11.58 20.17 30.69
N PRO A 113 11.52 20.35 32.03
CA PRO A 113 10.81 19.45 32.95
C PRO A 113 9.31 19.76 33.07
N GLU A 114 8.63 20.05 31.96
CA GLU A 114 7.21 20.44 31.97
C GLU A 114 6.31 19.25 31.60
N VAL A 115 5.65 18.66 32.60
CA VAL A 115 4.82 17.45 32.50
C VAL A 115 3.68 17.58 31.48
N ASP A 116 3.21 18.81 31.23
CA ASP A 116 2.13 19.09 30.27
C ASP A 116 2.59 18.90 28.81
N TYR A 117 3.87 19.17 28.52
CA TYR A 117 4.44 19.08 27.17
C TYR A 117 4.58 17.62 26.70
N GLU A 118 4.89 16.68 27.60
CA GLU A 118 4.96 15.26 27.25
C GLU A 118 3.60 14.67 26.89
N SER A 119 2.52 15.16 27.54
CA SER A 119 1.16 14.74 27.23
C SER A 119 0.73 15.19 25.83
N GLU A 120 0.99 16.46 25.47
CA GLU A 120 0.67 17.00 24.14
C GLU A 120 1.47 16.30 23.03
N LEU A 121 2.77 16.06 23.24
CA LEU A 121 3.61 15.33 22.28
C LEU A 121 3.12 13.90 22.06
N ASN A 122 2.72 13.22 23.13
CA ASN A 122 2.17 11.86 23.04
C ASN A 122 0.84 11.84 22.26
N GLU A 123 -0.03 12.82 22.48
CA GLU A 123 -1.28 12.95 21.72
C GLU A 123 -1.01 13.24 20.23
N ALA A 124 -0.07 14.14 19.94
CA ALA A 124 0.36 14.43 18.58
C ALA A 124 0.94 13.19 17.90
N GLY A 125 1.78 12.41 18.60
CA GLY A 125 2.34 11.14 18.12
C GLY A 125 1.27 10.11 17.78
N LEU A 126 0.27 9.94 18.66
CA LEU A 126 -0.89 9.07 18.39
C LEU A 126 -1.70 9.52 17.17
N ARG A 127 -1.88 10.85 17.00
CA ARG A 127 -2.60 11.42 15.87
C ARG A 127 -1.85 11.14 14.56
N VAL A 128 -0.54 11.36 14.53
CA VAL A 128 0.32 11.05 13.38
C VAL A 128 0.30 9.55 13.08
N MET A 129 0.48 8.69 14.08
CA MET A 129 0.41 7.23 13.90
C MET A 129 -0.93 6.76 13.36
N ARG A 130 -2.04 7.42 13.70
CA ARG A 130 -3.37 7.12 13.15
C ARG A 130 -3.44 7.38 11.65
N TRP A 131 -2.88 8.50 11.18
CA TRP A 131 -2.82 8.81 9.76
C TRP A 131 -1.91 7.83 9.02
N ILE A 132 -0.74 7.52 9.59
CA ILE A 132 0.19 6.54 9.04
C ILE A 132 -0.49 5.18 8.91
N PHE A 133 -1.16 4.69 9.96
CA PHE A 133 -1.90 3.43 9.93
C PHE A 133 -2.95 3.39 8.81
N ARG A 134 -3.77 4.44 8.67
CA ARG A 134 -4.77 4.54 7.58
C ARG A 134 -4.12 4.51 6.21
N CYS A 135 -3.03 5.25 6.02
CA CYS A 135 -2.26 5.24 4.78
C CYS A 135 -1.64 3.86 4.49
N THR A 136 -1.10 3.18 5.49
CA THR A 136 -0.54 1.83 5.37
C THR A 136 -1.61 0.80 5.01
N VAL A 137 -2.76 0.83 5.68
CA VAL A 137 -3.90 -0.04 5.36
C VAL A 137 -4.36 0.18 3.92
N LEU A 138 -4.56 1.44 3.51
CA LEU A 138 -4.94 1.77 2.13
C LEU A 138 -3.90 1.29 1.12
N GLY A 139 -2.60 1.49 1.41
CA GLY A 139 -1.52 1.04 0.54
C GLY A 139 -1.45 -0.49 0.38
N ILE A 140 -1.64 -1.25 1.47
CA ILE A 140 -1.67 -2.72 1.42
C ILE A 140 -2.93 -3.21 0.69
N LEU A 141 -4.08 -2.53 0.84
CA LEU A 141 -5.30 -2.85 0.09
C LEU A 141 -5.12 -2.59 -1.41
N ILE A 142 -4.49 -1.47 -1.80
CA ILE A 142 -4.15 -1.19 -3.20
C ILE A 142 -3.24 -2.28 -3.77
N ALA A 143 -2.16 -2.64 -3.06
CA ALA A 143 -1.25 -3.69 -3.47
C ALA A 143 -1.94 -5.06 -3.56
N THR A 144 -2.86 -5.35 -2.64
CA THR A 144 -3.71 -6.53 -2.65
C THR A 144 -4.56 -6.58 -3.93
N VAL A 145 -5.26 -5.51 -4.27
CA VAL A 145 -6.06 -5.43 -5.49
C VAL A 145 -5.19 -5.60 -6.74
N MET A 146 -4.02 -4.96 -6.78
CA MET A 146 -3.07 -5.12 -7.89
C MET A 146 -2.63 -6.58 -8.09
N LYS A 147 -2.27 -7.27 -6.99
CA LYS A 147 -1.87 -8.69 -7.04
C LYS A 147 -3.06 -9.60 -7.37
N LEU A 148 -4.25 -9.30 -6.86
CA LEU A 148 -5.47 -10.06 -7.11
C LEU A 148 -5.89 -9.97 -8.59
N GLN A 149 -5.86 -8.76 -9.18
CA GLN A 149 -6.11 -8.54 -10.60
C GLN A 149 -5.14 -9.35 -11.47
N SER A 150 -3.85 -9.29 -11.15
CA SER A 150 -2.83 -10.04 -11.90
C SER A 150 -2.99 -11.56 -11.76
N SER A 151 -3.38 -12.05 -10.59
CA SER A 151 -3.58 -13.49 -10.34
C SER A 151 -4.87 -14.00 -10.98
N TYR A 152 -5.92 -13.18 -10.99
CA TYR A 152 -7.18 -13.49 -11.68
C TYR A 152 -7.01 -13.57 -13.19
N LEU A 153 -6.27 -12.63 -13.81
CA LEU A 153 -6.02 -12.65 -15.26
C LEU A 153 -5.23 -13.88 -15.72
N ALA A 154 -4.49 -14.53 -14.81
CA ALA A 154 -3.81 -15.79 -15.07
C ALA A 154 -4.69 -17.03 -14.81
N SER A 155 -5.91 -16.86 -14.31
CA SER A 155 -6.83 -17.94 -13.96
C SER A 155 -7.93 -18.12 -15.02
N ASN A 156 -8.51 -19.32 -15.09
CA ASN A 156 -9.66 -19.64 -15.94
C ASN A 156 -11.01 -19.21 -15.34
N GLY A 157 -11.01 -18.41 -14.26
CA GLY A 157 -12.23 -17.96 -13.59
C GLY A 157 -13.05 -17.02 -14.47
N MET A 158 -14.37 -17.25 -14.56
CA MET A 158 -15.27 -16.44 -15.40
C MET A 158 -15.37 -14.98 -14.93
N ASN A 159 -15.32 -14.75 -13.62
CA ASN A 159 -15.28 -13.43 -12.98
C ASN A 159 -14.44 -13.50 -11.70
N ILE A 160 -13.87 -12.37 -11.27
CA ILE A 160 -13.01 -12.31 -10.07
C ILE A 160 -13.71 -12.83 -8.81
N VAL A 161 -15.00 -12.56 -8.67
CA VAL A 161 -15.82 -13.03 -7.54
C VAL A 161 -16.00 -14.54 -7.60
N ALA A 162 -16.25 -15.11 -8.78
CA ALA A 162 -16.42 -16.55 -8.94
C ALA A 162 -15.11 -17.30 -8.65
N TRP A 163 -13.98 -16.74 -9.06
CA TRP A 163 -12.65 -17.29 -8.73
C TRP A 163 -12.38 -17.26 -7.21
N LEU A 164 -12.67 -16.12 -6.55
CA LEU A 164 -12.50 -15.96 -5.11
C LEU A 164 -13.43 -16.88 -4.29
N VAL A 165 -14.69 -17.04 -4.73
CA VAL A 165 -15.67 -17.95 -4.10
C VAL A 165 -15.28 -19.40 -4.34
N GLY A 166 -14.72 -19.73 -5.51
CA GLY A 166 -14.15 -21.04 -5.81
C GLY A 166 -13.04 -21.39 -4.82
N ASP A 167 -12.07 -20.49 -4.63
CA ASP A 167 -11.00 -20.65 -3.64
C ASP A 167 -11.52 -20.72 -2.19
N LEU A 168 -12.56 -19.95 -1.87
CA LEU A 168 -13.22 -20.04 -0.56
C LEU A 168 -13.83 -21.42 -0.33
N SER A 169 -14.46 -21.99 -1.36
CA SER A 169 -15.15 -23.27 -1.29
C SER A 169 -14.21 -24.48 -1.29
N SER A 170 -13.03 -24.37 -1.92
CA SER A 170 -12.02 -25.43 -1.93
C SER A 170 -11.37 -25.67 -0.56
N ALA A 171 -11.45 -24.70 0.35
CA ALA A 171 -11.08 -24.89 1.76
C ALA A 171 -12.04 -25.82 2.53
N TRP A 172 -13.27 -26.00 2.02
CA TRP A 172 -14.34 -26.78 2.66
C TRP A 172 -14.62 -28.09 1.92
N TYR A 173 -14.38 -28.11 0.61
CA TYR A 173 -14.49 -29.28 -0.24
C TYR A 173 -13.17 -29.49 -0.96
N GLU A 174 -12.47 -30.57 -0.61
CA GLU A 174 -11.21 -30.98 -1.23
C GLU A 174 -11.47 -31.30 -2.72
N HIS A 175 -11.31 -30.31 -3.58
CA HIS A 175 -11.26 -30.48 -5.03
C HIS A 175 -9.87 -30.05 -5.49
N ASP A 176 -9.10 -31.06 -5.90
CA ASP A 176 -7.81 -30.93 -6.57
C ASP A 176 -8.01 -30.19 -7.90
N ASP A 177 -7.71 -28.90 -7.91
CA ASP A 177 -7.33 -28.19 -9.13
C ASP A 177 -6.29 -27.14 -8.77
N ALA A 178 -5.09 -27.62 -8.43
CA ALA A 178 -3.88 -26.82 -8.40
C ALA A 178 -3.58 -26.36 -9.84
N SER A 179 -4.12 -25.20 -10.23
CA SER A 179 -3.99 -24.68 -11.60
C SER A 179 -2.52 -24.43 -11.95
N ASN A 180 -2.03 -25.23 -12.89
CA ASN A 180 -0.73 -25.13 -13.53
C ASN A 180 -0.77 -23.97 -14.54
N GLY A 181 -0.09 -22.85 -14.26
CA GLY A 181 -0.07 -21.66 -15.13
C GLY A 181 0.98 -20.64 -14.70
N PHE A 182 2.26 -20.98 -14.88
CA PHE A 182 3.40 -20.26 -14.29
C PHE A 182 3.94 -19.07 -15.13
N SER A 183 3.31 -18.67 -16.25
CA SER A 183 3.95 -17.72 -17.20
C SER A 183 3.54 -16.24 -17.10
N TYR A 184 2.56 -15.83 -16.28
CA TYR A 184 2.08 -14.43 -16.23
C TYR A 184 2.67 -13.58 -15.06
N ARG A 185 3.64 -14.09 -14.30
CA ARG A 185 3.86 -13.60 -12.92
C ARG A 185 4.66 -12.30 -12.70
N LEU A 186 5.38 -11.71 -13.66
CA LEU A 186 6.50 -10.84 -13.25
C LEU A 186 6.24 -9.33 -13.03
N PRO A 187 5.60 -8.53 -13.90
CA PRO A 187 5.70 -7.06 -13.79
C PRO A 187 4.96 -6.45 -12.60
N THR A 188 3.73 -6.90 -12.35
CA THR A 188 2.83 -6.35 -11.31
C THR A 188 3.16 -6.86 -9.92
N GLN A 189 3.71 -8.08 -9.78
CA GLN A 189 4.09 -8.66 -8.49
C GLN A 189 5.22 -7.88 -7.81
N PHE A 190 6.21 -7.40 -8.59
CA PHE A 190 7.27 -6.56 -8.03
C PHE A 190 6.73 -5.20 -7.60
N SER A 191 5.94 -4.55 -8.46
CA SER A 191 5.37 -3.23 -8.16
C SER A 191 4.44 -3.25 -6.94
N SER A 192 3.55 -4.24 -6.80
CA SER A 192 2.69 -4.38 -5.61
C SER A 192 3.48 -4.72 -4.34
N LEU A 193 4.56 -5.50 -4.46
CA LEU A 193 5.40 -5.86 -3.32
C LEU A 193 6.20 -4.66 -2.80
N VAL A 194 6.73 -3.82 -3.68
CA VAL A 194 7.43 -2.57 -3.30
C VAL A 194 6.48 -1.67 -2.51
N ILE A 195 5.22 -1.53 -2.92
CA ILE A 195 4.20 -0.75 -2.20
C ILE A 195 4.02 -1.28 -0.77
N VAL A 196 3.87 -2.60 -0.60
CA VAL A 196 3.72 -3.23 0.71
C VAL A 196 4.96 -3.00 1.58
N ILE A 197 6.17 -3.22 1.05
CA ILE A 197 7.40 -3.03 1.81
C ILE A 197 7.57 -1.56 2.22
N SER A 198 7.36 -0.61 1.32
CA SER A 198 7.54 0.81 1.62
C SER A 198 6.51 1.32 2.63
N THR A 199 5.24 0.90 2.53
CA THR A 199 4.22 1.27 3.52
C THR A 199 4.47 0.66 4.89
N CYS A 200 4.87 -0.61 4.93
CA CYS A 200 5.26 -1.28 6.17
C CYS A 200 6.50 -0.64 6.80
N PHE A 201 7.49 -0.24 5.99
CA PHE A 201 8.69 0.44 6.47
C PHE A 201 8.33 1.75 7.18
N VAL A 202 7.52 2.62 6.55
CA VAL A 202 7.09 3.89 7.17
C VAL A 202 6.26 3.65 8.43
N PHE A 203 5.38 2.65 8.42
CA PHE A 203 4.60 2.26 9.60
C PHE A 203 5.47 1.80 10.77
N LEU A 204 6.39 0.86 10.51
CA LEU A 204 7.31 0.33 11.52
C LEU A 204 8.23 1.43 12.05
N TYR A 205 8.74 2.29 11.16
CA TYR A 205 9.55 3.44 11.56
C TYR A 205 8.76 4.35 12.51
N GLY A 206 7.52 4.70 12.15
CA GLY A 206 6.61 5.46 13.03
C GLY A 206 6.36 4.77 14.36
N ALA A 207 6.02 3.48 14.35
CA ALA A 207 5.71 2.70 15.54
C ALA A 207 6.90 2.60 16.50
N ILE A 208 8.12 2.37 15.98
CA ILE A 208 9.34 2.27 16.78
C ILE A 208 9.74 3.64 17.32
N ARG A 209 9.65 4.71 16.51
CA ARG A 209 10.10 6.05 16.93
C ARG A 209 9.12 6.74 17.87
N LEU A 210 7.82 6.54 17.70
CA LEU A 210 6.77 7.18 18.51
C LEU A 210 6.25 6.29 19.64
N GLY A 211 6.48 4.96 19.58
CA GLY A 211 5.96 3.99 20.55
C GLY A 211 6.78 3.77 21.81
N VAL A 212 7.86 4.53 22.02
CA VAL A 212 8.77 4.37 23.18
C VAL A 212 8.10 4.78 24.52
N GLY A 213 6.88 5.34 24.51
CA GLY A 213 6.10 5.63 25.71
C GLY A 213 5.09 4.52 26.06
N SER A 214 5.08 4.06 27.32
CA SER A 214 4.24 2.94 27.80
C SER A 214 2.73 3.06 27.55
N ARG A 215 2.21 4.29 27.38
CA ARG A 215 0.79 4.54 27.05
C ARG A 215 0.41 4.28 25.59
N LEU A 216 1.35 4.23 24.66
CA LEU A 216 1.09 3.98 23.23
C LEU A 216 1.07 2.50 22.85
N HIS A 217 1.56 1.61 23.72
CA HIS A 217 1.86 0.23 23.34
C HIS A 217 0.60 -0.58 22.94
N VAL A 218 -0.51 -0.41 23.67
CA VAL A 218 -1.77 -1.12 23.41
C VAL A 218 -2.36 -0.77 22.04
N PRO A 219 -2.57 0.51 21.67
CA PRO A 219 -3.09 0.84 20.35
C PRO A 219 -2.12 0.50 19.22
N LEU A 220 -0.81 0.65 19.42
CA LEU A 220 0.20 0.28 18.42
C LEU A 220 0.22 -1.23 18.16
N TRP A 221 0.04 -2.05 19.20
CA TRP A 221 -0.06 -3.51 19.05
C TRP A 221 -1.27 -3.90 18.19
N LYS A 222 -2.45 -3.32 18.46
CA LYS A 222 -3.66 -3.57 17.66
C LYS A 222 -3.46 -3.19 16.19
N MET A 223 -2.89 -2.01 15.91
CA MET A 223 -2.57 -1.56 14.55
C MET A 223 -1.59 -2.53 13.87
N SER A 224 -0.55 -2.97 14.59
CA SER A 224 0.47 -3.87 14.07
C SER A 224 -0.11 -5.25 13.74
N ALA A 225 -1.05 -5.76 14.55
CA ALA A 225 -1.75 -7.00 14.29
C ALA A 225 -2.57 -6.94 12.98
N VAL A 226 -3.30 -5.83 12.74
CA VAL A 226 -4.06 -5.63 11.49
C VAL A 226 -3.12 -5.53 10.30
N VAL A 227 -2.04 -4.77 10.40
CA VAL A 227 -1.03 -4.66 9.32
C VAL A 227 -0.41 -6.03 9.03
N ALA A 228 -0.01 -6.79 10.05
CA ALA A 228 0.55 -8.12 9.88
C ALA A 228 -0.44 -9.09 9.23
N LEU A 229 -1.72 -9.06 9.64
CA LEU A 229 -2.77 -9.87 9.03
C LEU A 229 -2.96 -9.53 7.54
N LEU A 230 -2.94 -8.25 7.19
CA LEU A 230 -3.05 -7.80 5.80
C LEU A 230 -1.83 -8.20 4.96
N VAL A 231 -0.62 -8.07 5.49
CA VAL A 231 0.62 -8.49 4.81
C VAL A 231 0.62 -10.01 4.61
N ALA A 232 0.22 -10.78 5.62
CA ALA A 232 0.03 -12.22 5.49
C ALA A 232 -0.98 -12.51 4.37
N GLY A 233 -2.18 -11.96 4.45
CA GLY A 233 -3.21 -12.10 3.42
C GLY A 233 -2.68 -11.80 2.01
N TYR A 234 -1.95 -10.69 1.84
CA TYR A 234 -1.29 -10.31 0.59
C TYR A 234 -0.28 -11.36 0.09
N LEU A 235 0.63 -11.82 0.95
CA LEU A 235 1.66 -12.80 0.56
C LEU A 235 1.04 -14.14 0.17
N LEU A 236 -0.02 -14.52 0.89
CA LEU A 236 -0.73 -15.78 0.77
C LEU A 236 -1.62 -15.89 -0.50
N ILE A 237 -1.89 -14.77 -1.21
CA ILE A 237 -2.65 -14.78 -2.47
C ILE A 237 -2.01 -15.74 -3.49
N GLY A 238 -2.77 -16.77 -3.87
CA GLY A 238 -2.37 -17.77 -4.85
C GLY A 238 -1.30 -18.76 -4.37
N ALA A 239 -1.06 -18.85 -3.06
CA ALA A 239 -0.10 -19.78 -2.47
C ALA A 239 -0.72 -21.10 -1.98
N PHE A 240 -1.98 -21.10 -1.54
CA PHE A 240 -2.74 -22.28 -1.11
C PHE A 240 -4.24 -22.04 -1.29
N ALA A 241 -5.02 -23.11 -1.35
CA ALA A 241 -6.47 -23.09 -1.42
C ALA A 241 -7.09 -22.53 -0.12
N GLY A 242 -8.01 -21.58 -0.23
CA GLY A 242 -8.67 -20.95 0.92
C GLY A 242 -8.03 -19.66 1.42
N PHE A 243 -7.04 -19.12 0.71
CA PHE A 243 -6.43 -17.82 1.05
C PHE A 243 -7.48 -16.70 1.10
N SER A 244 -8.58 -16.84 0.35
CA SER A 244 -9.70 -15.90 0.31
C SER A 244 -10.38 -15.69 1.66
N ILE A 245 -10.37 -16.69 2.56
CA ILE A 245 -10.92 -16.56 3.92
C ILE A 245 -10.08 -15.54 4.72
N LEU A 246 -8.76 -15.74 4.74
CA LEU A 246 -7.83 -14.88 5.46
C LEU A 246 -7.84 -13.47 4.87
N LEU A 247 -7.90 -13.37 3.54
CA LEU A 247 -7.99 -12.10 2.84
C LEU A 247 -9.28 -11.36 3.18
N GLY A 248 -10.43 -12.03 3.16
CA GLY A 248 -11.72 -11.45 3.52
C GLY A 248 -11.76 -10.96 4.97
N ALA A 249 -11.26 -11.77 5.91
CA ALA A 249 -11.13 -11.37 7.30
C ALA A 249 -10.21 -10.14 7.44
N GLY A 250 -9.04 -10.15 6.80
CA GLY A 250 -8.10 -9.04 6.78
C GLY A 250 -8.73 -7.74 6.25
N VAL A 251 -9.49 -7.83 5.16
CA VAL A 251 -10.21 -6.67 4.58
C VAL A 251 -11.27 -6.14 5.53
N LEU A 252 -12.03 -7.00 6.22
CA LEU A 252 -13.01 -6.56 7.22
C LEU A 252 -12.33 -5.81 8.38
N PHE A 253 -11.25 -6.36 8.92
CA PHE A 253 -10.46 -5.70 9.97
C PHE A 253 -9.83 -4.39 9.48
N ALA A 254 -9.40 -4.32 8.22
CA ALA A 254 -8.88 -3.11 7.60
C ALA A 254 -9.93 -2.01 7.48
N ILE A 255 -11.13 -2.35 6.97
CA ILE A 255 -12.25 -1.41 6.84
C ILE A 255 -12.62 -0.89 8.23
N TYR A 256 -12.77 -1.79 9.20
CA TYR A 256 -13.06 -1.39 10.57
C TYR A 256 -11.97 -0.47 11.13
N GLY A 257 -10.68 -0.84 10.98
CA GLY A 257 -9.55 -0.04 11.46
C GLY A 257 -9.43 1.32 10.77
N LEU A 258 -9.96 1.47 9.55
CA LEU A 258 -10.03 2.77 8.87
C LEU A 258 -10.94 3.74 9.63
N PHE A 259 -12.10 3.25 10.10
CA PHE A 259 -13.08 4.04 10.84
C PHE A 259 -12.70 4.20 12.32
N ASP A 260 -12.41 3.09 13.01
CA ASP A 260 -11.98 3.08 14.41
C ASP A 260 -10.61 2.39 14.59
N PRO A 261 -9.51 3.17 14.48
CA PRO A 261 -8.15 2.65 14.65
C PRO A 261 -7.84 2.20 16.09
N TRP A 262 -8.72 2.41 17.07
CA TRP A 262 -8.54 1.98 18.45
C TRP A 262 -9.24 0.65 18.77
N PHE A 263 -10.13 0.16 17.91
CA PHE A 263 -11.03 -0.97 18.21
C PHE A 263 -11.63 -0.79 19.61
N GLY A 264 -12.39 0.29 19.78
CA GLY A 264 -13.02 0.68 21.03
C GLY A 264 -12.06 1.34 22.02
N ARG A 265 -12.38 2.57 22.43
CA ARG A 265 -11.95 3.08 23.73
C ARG A 265 -12.48 2.11 24.79
N TRP A 266 -11.59 1.57 25.61
CA TRP A 266 -11.95 1.23 26.98
C TRP A 266 -12.56 2.51 27.55
N GLN A 267 -13.89 2.52 27.71
CA GLN A 267 -14.56 3.57 28.46
C GLN A 267 -13.85 3.60 29.80
N ALA A 268 -13.13 4.70 30.01
CA ALA A 268 -12.55 5.01 31.30
C ALA A 268 -13.65 4.82 32.33
N SER A 269 -13.38 3.96 33.29
CA SER A 269 -13.96 3.95 34.61
C SER A 269 -13.82 5.34 35.24
N GLU A 270 -14.69 6.26 34.87
CA GLU A 270 -14.78 7.59 35.48
C GLU A 270 -16.26 8.02 35.48
N SER A 271 -17.09 7.16 36.05
CA SER A 271 -18.45 7.49 36.48
C SER A 271 -18.78 6.75 37.80
N GLN A 272 -17.85 6.80 38.76
CA GLN A 272 -18.10 6.42 40.16
C GLN A 272 -16.99 6.98 41.08
N SER A 273 -16.78 8.30 41.06
CA SER A 273 -16.05 8.98 42.15
C SER A 273 -16.59 10.38 42.49
N VAL A 274 -17.73 10.79 41.93
CA VAL A 274 -18.42 12.03 42.35
C VAL A 274 -19.93 11.83 42.31
N ALA A 275 -20.47 11.30 43.42
CA ALA A 275 -21.72 11.68 44.07
C ALA A 275 -21.99 10.68 45.21
#